data_AF-A0A841MCP8-F1
#
_entry.id   AF-A0A841MCP8-F1
#
_cell.length_a   1.000
_cell.length_b   1.000
_cell.length_c   1.000
_cell.angle_alpha   90.00
_cell.angle_beta   90.00
_cell.angle_gamma   90.00
#
_symmetry.space_group_name_H-M   'P 1'
#
loop_
_entity.id
_entity.type
_entity.pdbx_description
1 polymer ?
#
loop_
_entity_poly.entity_id
_entity_poly.type
_entity_poly.pdbx_seq_one_letter_code
_entity_poly.pdbx_strand_id
1 'polypeptide(L)'
;MDGFEERKKGHLPEVDIAGDRFLIDVRLAELRHVDTPWKRLPLDQMVPTEDHRHYQFFYNRELKSVFHASQELTDIPEHVVLVEIPDEMQLDPVGMARKLGLSDAYFLSMHPYQKQIKARVTPVEESGLPDLVLNNHRMNPAKSIKR
;
A
#
# COMPACT_ATOMS: atom_id res chain seq x y z
N MET A 1 -5.78 -3.63 -26.49
CA MET A 1 -6.06 -4.91 -25.81
C MET A 1 -6.78 -4.58 -24.52
N ASP A 2 -7.95 -5.18 -24.31
CA ASP A 2 -8.76 -4.99 -23.11
C ASP A 2 -8.02 -5.55 -21.88
N GLY A 3 -7.89 -4.75 -20.83
CA GLY A 3 -7.21 -5.15 -19.60
C GLY A 3 -7.84 -6.36 -18.93
N PHE A 4 -9.17 -6.50 -19.03
CA PHE A 4 -9.89 -7.64 -18.47
C PHE A 4 -9.50 -8.97 -19.14
N GLU A 5 -9.35 -8.98 -20.46
CA GLU A 5 -8.94 -10.20 -21.19
C GLU A 5 -7.50 -10.61 -20.85
N GLU A 6 -6.60 -9.65 -20.62
CA GLU A 6 -5.25 -9.96 -20.14
C GLU A 6 -5.28 -10.53 -18.71
N ARG A 7 -6.14 -9.99 -17.85
CA ARG A 7 -6.34 -10.53 -16.50
C ARG A 7 -6.90 -11.95 -16.51
N LYS A 8 -7.80 -12.27 -17.44
CA LYS A 8 -8.33 -13.62 -17.64
C LYS A 8 -7.24 -14.62 -18.02
N LYS A 9 -6.27 -14.20 -18.85
CA LYS A 9 -5.09 -15.00 -19.22
C LYS A 9 -4.06 -15.15 -18.08
N GLY A 10 -4.26 -14.49 -16.94
CA GLY A 10 -3.42 -14.62 -15.76
C GLY A 10 -2.47 -13.45 -15.51
N HIS A 11 -2.52 -12.38 -16.31
CA HIS A 11 -1.70 -11.18 -16.04
C HIS A 11 -2.30 -10.39 -14.87
N LEU A 12 -1.53 -10.26 -13.77
CA LEU A 12 -1.95 -9.48 -12.61
C LEU A 12 -1.99 -7.98 -12.95
N PRO A 13 -2.92 -7.21 -12.34
CA PRO A 13 -2.90 -5.75 -12.47
C PRO A 13 -1.69 -5.16 -11.72
N GLU A 14 -1.34 -3.93 -12.05
CA GLU A 14 -0.21 -3.21 -11.47
C GLU A 14 -0.68 -1.98 -10.67
N VAL A 15 0.01 -1.69 -9.57
CA VAL A 15 -0.09 -0.41 -8.85
C VAL A 15 1.27 0.29 -8.83
N ASP A 16 1.27 1.58 -9.18
CA ASP A 16 2.41 2.50 -9.01
C ASP A 16 2.35 3.12 -7.61
N ILE A 17 3.43 2.95 -6.84
CA ILE A 17 3.59 3.47 -5.49
C ILE A 17 4.87 4.30 -5.48
N ALA A 18 4.71 5.63 -5.50
CA ALA A 18 5.84 6.57 -5.52
C ALA A 18 6.87 6.27 -6.64
N GLY A 19 6.42 5.79 -7.80
CA GLY A 19 7.26 5.43 -8.95
C GLY A 19 7.78 3.99 -8.96
N ASP A 20 7.57 3.22 -7.89
CA ASP A 20 7.83 1.78 -7.87
C ASP A 20 6.59 1.01 -8.34
N ARG A 21 6.77 0.03 -9.24
CA ARG A 21 5.67 -0.80 -9.76
C ARG A 21 5.54 -2.10 -9.00
N PHE A 22 4.31 -2.41 -8.60
CA PHE A 22 3.97 -3.66 -7.92
C PHE A 22 2.85 -4.40 -8.65
N LEU A 23 2.99 -5.72 -8.79
CA LEU A 23 1.91 -6.62 -9.17
C LEU A 23 1.00 -6.85 -7.96
N ILE A 24 -0.30 -6.79 -8.19
CA ILE A 24 -1.33 -7.02 -7.18
C ILE A 24 -1.66 -8.53 -7.15
N ASP A 25 -1.26 -9.24 -6.10
CA ASP A 25 -1.56 -10.67 -5.92
C ASP A 25 -2.54 -10.87 -4.76
N VAL A 26 -3.83 -10.68 -5.04
CA VAL A 26 -4.93 -10.84 -4.07
C VAL A 26 -5.04 -12.25 -3.48
N ARG A 27 -4.58 -13.27 -4.23
CA ARG A 27 -4.57 -14.66 -3.75
C ARG A 27 -3.58 -14.83 -2.60
N LEU A 28 -2.45 -14.13 -2.64
CA LEU A 28 -1.44 -14.13 -1.57
C LEU A 28 -1.59 -12.95 -0.59
N ALA A 29 -2.58 -12.08 -0.81
CA ALA A 29 -2.80 -10.87 -0.02
C ALA A 29 -1.54 -9.98 0.08
N GLU A 30 -0.85 -9.78 -1.05
CA GLU A 30 0.37 -8.98 -1.11
C GLU A 30 0.53 -8.22 -2.44
N LEU A 31 1.31 -7.14 -2.38
CA LEU A 31 1.84 -6.45 -3.55
C LEU A 31 3.29 -6.91 -3.80
N ARG A 32 3.64 -7.26 -5.04
CA ARG A 32 4.94 -7.83 -5.38
C ARG A 32 5.70 -6.92 -6.33
N HIS A 33 6.85 -6.42 -5.91
CA HIS A 33 7.62 -5.48 -6.72
C HIS A 33 8.00 -6.11 -8.07
N VAL A 34 7.78 -5.40 -9.18
CA VAL A 34 7.99 -5.92 -10.54
C VAL A 34 9.47 -6.29 -10.77
N ASP A 35 10.40 -5.39 -10.46
CA ASP A 35 11.83 -5.63 -10.72
C ASP A 35 12.57 -6.44 -9.63
N THR A 36 12.03 -6.51 -8.41
CA THR A 36 12.63 -7.24 -7.28
C THR A 36 11.57 -8.05 -6.53
N PRO A 37 11.10 -9.19 -7.07
CA PRO A 37 9.90 -9.89 -6.57
C PRO A 37 9.93 -10.41 -5.13
N TRP A 38 11.11 -10.47 -4.49
CA TRP A 38 11.24 -10.78 -3.07
C TRP A 38 10.87 -9.61 -2.16
N LYS A 39 10.88 -8.37 -2.68
CA LYS A 39 10.33 -7.20 -2.00
C LYS A 39 8.81 -7.20 -2.17
N ARG A 40 8.13 -7.47 -1.07
CA ARG A 40 6.68 -7.65 -1.02
C ARG A 40 6.09 -6.70 0.02
N LEU A 41 4.89 -6.20 -0.24
CA LEU A 41 4.11 -5.43 0.71
C LEU A 41 2.87 -6.25 1.08
N PRO A 42 2.88 -6.95 2.22
CA PRO A 42 1.70 -7.65 2.71
C PRO A 42 0.54 -6.67 2.97
N LEU A 43 -0.67 -7.00 2.51
CA LEU A 43 -1.84 -6.15 2.71
C LEU A 43 -2.28 -6.11 4.19
N ASP A 44 -1.96 -7.15 4.96
CA ASP A 44 -2.24 -7.23 6.40
C ASP A 44 -1.36 -6.30 7.27
N GLN A 45 -0.33 -5.71 6.67
CA GLN A 45 0.50 -4.67 7.30
C GLN A 45 -0.03 -3.24 7.05
N MET A 46 -1.13 -3.12 6.29
CA MET A 46 -1.74 -1.84 5.95
C MET A 46 -2.99 -1.61 6.79
N VAL A 47 -3.28 -0.34 7.10
CA VAL A 47 -4.41 0.05 7.93
C VAL A 47 -5.60 0.40 7.04
N PRO A 48 -6.77 -0.25 7.18
CA PRO A 48 -7.94 0.14 6.41
C PRO A 48 -8.41 1.54 6.84
N THR A 49 -8.88 2.33 5.87
CA THR A 49 -9.60 3.58 6.15
C THR A 49 -10.93 3.30 6.86
N GLU A 50 -11.50 4.32 7.51
CA GLU A 50 -12.77 4.19 8.26
C GLU A 50 -13.94 3.71 7.38
N ASP A 51 -13.94 4.07 6.10
CA ASP A 51 -14.93 3.61 5.12
C ASP A 51 -14.65 2.21 4.56
N HIS A 52 -13.53 1.59 4.96
CA HIS A 52 -13.02 0.30 4.48
C HIS A 52 -12.84 0.19 2.96
N ARG A 53 -12.67 1.33 2.26
CA ARG A 53 -12.47 1.34 0.80
C ARG A 53 -11.02 1.44 0.36
N HIS A 54 -10.15 1.80 1.29
CA HIS A 54 -8.74 2.01 1.03
C HIS A 54 -7.88 1.43 2.15
N TYR A 55 -6.62 1.22 1.83
CA TYR A 55 -5.54 0.93 2.76
C TYR A 55 -4.60 2.11 2.84
N GLN A 56 -4.20 2.46 4.06
CA GLN A 56 -3.18 3.44 4.35
C GLN A 56 -1.98 2.78 5.02
N PHE A 57 -0.78 3.16 4.60
CA PHE A 57 0.46 2.69 5.20
C PHE A 57 1.59 3.67 4.92
N PHE A 58 2.62 3.64 5.76
CA PHE A 58 3.85 4.34 5.48
C PHE A 58 4.74 3.49 4.58
N TYR A 59 5.24 4.07 3.50
CA TYR A 59 6.10 3.39 2.55
C TYR A 59 7.52 3.93 2.63
N ASN A 60 8.48 3.03 2.84
CA ASN A 60 9.90 3.34 2.74
C ASN A 60 10.36 3.21 1.28
N ARG A 61 10.68 4.32 0.62
CA ARG A 61 11.08 4.35 -0.80
C ARG A 61 12.43 3.70 -1.09
N GLU A 62 13.35 3.66 -0.11
CA GLU A 62 14.67 3.03 -0.29
C GLU A 62 14.59 1.51 -0.12
N LEU A 63 13.97 1.07 0.97
CA LEU A 63 13.83 -0.34 1.29
C LEU A 63 12.73 -1.01 0.45
N LYS A 64 11.79 -0.22 -0.08
CA LYS A 64 10.60 -0.67 -0.81
C LYS A 64 9.75 -1.63 0.03
N SER A 65 9.50 -1.21 1.26
CA SER A 65 8.80 -1.97 2.30
C SER A 65 7.82 -1.07 3.05
N VAL A 66 6.89 -1.69 3.77
CA VAL A 66 6.09 -0.98 4.78
C VAL A 66 7.04 -0.45 5.86
N PHE A 67 6.87 0.81 6.24
CA PHE A 67 7.58 1.43 7.34
C PHE A 67 6.70 1.34 8.60
N HIS A 68 7.25 0.74 9.65
CA HIS A 68 6.61 0.69 10.96
C HIS A 68 7.28 1.70 11.88
N ALA A 69 6.54 2.73 12.26
CA ALA A 69 7.01 3.68 13.25
C ALA A 69 7.12 3.02 14.62
N SER A 70 8.31 3.05 15.21
CA SER A 70 8.51 2.68 16.61
C SER A 70 7.78 3.67 17.52
N GLN A 71 7.28 3.21 18.67
CA GLN A 71 6.76 4.12 19.70
C GLN A 71 7.83 5.08 20.23
N GLU A 72 9.12 4.78 20.02
CA GLU A 72 10.24 5.65 20.39
C GLU A 72 10.79 6.49 19.22
N LEU A 73 10.07 6.57 18.10
CA LEU A 73 10.52 7.33 16.93
C LEU A 73 10.75 8.80 17.29
N THR A 74 11.98 9.30 17.12
CA THR A 74 12.34 10.70 17.37
C THR A 74 12.49 11.52 16.09
N ASP A 75 12.66 10.87 14.95
CA ASP A 75 12.85 11.53 13.66
C ASP A 75 12.21 10.68 12.57
N ILE A 76 11.58 11.33 11.59
CA ILE A 76 10.95 10.64 10.47
C ILE A 76 11.95 10.60 9.32
N PRO A 77 12.30 9.42 8.78
CA PRO A 77 13.22 9.36 7.65
C PRO A 77 12.64 10.03 6.40
N GLU A 78 13.44 10.85 5.70
CA GLU A 78 13.00 11.61 4.52
C GLU A 78 12.46 10.73 3.39
N HIS A 79 12.90 9.48 3.30
CA HIS A 79 12.45 8.52 2.29
C HIS A 79 11.08 7.89 2.61
N VAL A 80 10.46 8.22 3.74
CA VAL A 80 9.14 7.71 4.14
C VAL A 80 8.02 8.63 3.63
N VAL A 81 6.98 8.05 3.05
CA VAL A 81 5.78 8.75 2.59
C VAL A 81 4.52 8.03 3.06
N LEU A 82 3.41 8.75 3.23
CA LEU A 82 2.11 8.14 3.45
C LEU A 82 1.52 7.72 2.10
N VAL A 83 1.10 6.46 2.01
CA VAL A 83 0.51 5.88 0.80
C VAL A 83 -0.91 5.45 1.09
N GLU A 84 -1.81 5.75 0.16
CA GLU A 84 -3.16 5.20 0.12
C GLU A 84 -3.40 4.45 -1.20
N ILE A 85 -3.92 3.23 -1.10
CA ILE A 85 -4.34 2.39 -2.23
C ILE A 85 -5.79 1.92 -2.01
N PRO A 86 -6.56 1.61 -3.07
CA PRO A 86 -7.87 1.00 -2.92
C PRO A 86 -7.81 -0.38 -2.23
N ASP A 87 -8.97 -0.87 -1.80
CA ASP A 87 -9.16 -2.23 -1.29
C ASP A 87 -9.02 -3.31 -2.39
N GLU A 88 -8.97 -4.59 -2.00
CA GLU A 88 -8.69 -5.67 -2.95
C GLU A 88 -9.76 -5.82 -4.04
N MET A 89 -11.01 -5.45 -3.74
CA MET A 89 -12.10 -5.47 -4.71
C MET A 89 -11.88 -4.45 -5.84
N GLN A 90 -11.31 -3.29 -5.53
CA GLN A 90 -10.93 -2.30 -6.54
C GLN A 90 -9.58 -2.60 -7.18
N LEU A 91 -8.62 -3.14 -6.43
CA LEU A 91 -7.28 -3.45 -6.93
C LEU A 91 -7.29 -4.60 -7.94
N ASP A 92 -8.00 -5.69 -7.67
CA ASP A 92 -8.15 -6.83 -8.59
C ASP A 92 -9.54 -7.47 -8.43
N PRO A 93 -10.60 -6.87 -9.03
CA PRO A 93 -11.97 -7.39 -8.94
C PRO A 93 -12.08 -8.83 -9.45
N VAL A 94 -11.26 -9.20 -10.45
CA VAL A 94 -11.20 -10.57 -10.97
C VAL A 94 -10.54 -11.52 -9.97
N GLY A 95 -9.43 -11.11 -9.37
CA GLY A 95 -8.75 -11.86 -8.31
C GLY A 95 -9.64 -12.10 -7.10
N MET A 96 -10.38 -11.08 -6.67
CA MET A 96 -11.35 -11.20 -5.58
C MET A 96 -12.52 -12.13 -5.95
N ALA A 97 -13.08 -12.02 -7.16
CA ALA A 97 -14.12 -12.94 -7.62
C ALA A 97 -13.64 -14.40 -7.54
N ARG A 98 -12.43 -14.68 -8.06
CA ARG A 98 -11.83 -16.02 -8.01
C ARG A 98 -11.58 -16.51 -6.57
N LYS A 99 -11.09 -15.63 -5.69
CA LYS A 99 -10.86 -15.95 -4.26
C LYS A 99 -12.17 -16.38 -3.57
N LEU A 100 -13.31 -15.83 -4.00
CA LEU A 100 -14.64 -16.16 -3.48
C LEU A 100 -15.36 -17.27 -4.27
N GLY A 101 -14.73 -17.87 -5.29
CA GLY A 101 -15.35 -18.92 -6.11
C GLY A 101 -16.43 -18.41 -7.08
N LEU A 102 -16.39 -17.13 -7.42
CA LEU A 102 -17.34 -16.45 -8.32
C LEU A 102 -16.77 -16.34 -9.75
N SER A 103 -17.62 -15.96 -10.71
CA SER A 103 -17.18 -15.73 -12.09
C SER A 103 -16.29 -14.48 -12.19
N ASP A 104 -15.32 -14.48 -13.12
CA ASP A 104 -14.37 -13.38 -13.31
C ASP A 104 -15.04 -12.00 -13.50
N ALA A 105 -16.25 -11.96 -14.05
CA ALA A 105 -16.99 -10.73 -14.30
C ALA A 105 -17.83 -10.23 -13.11
N TYR A 106 -17.94 -11.01 -12.02
CA TYR A 106 -18.90 -10.79 -10.94
C TYR A 106 -18.84 -9.38 -10.34
N PHE A 107 -17.64 -8.89 -10.04
CA PHE A 107 -17.44 -7.57 -9.42
C PHE A 107 -17.31 -6.43 -10.43
N LEU A 108 -17.22 -6.69 -11.73
CA LEU A 108 -16.86 -5.66 -12.73
C LEU A 108 -17.91 -4.56 -12.91
N SER A 109 -19.19 -4.85 -12.60
CA SER A 109 -20.25 -3.83 -12.65
C SER A 109 -20.12 -2.79 -11.54
N MET A 110 -19.51 -3.15 -10.42
CA MET A 110 -19.30 -2.27 -9.24
C MET A 110 -17.87 -1.72 -9.20
N HIS A 111 -16.90 -2.53 -9.62
CA HIS A 111 -15.47 -2.23 -9.63
C HIS A 111 -14.91 -2.55 -11.02
N PRO A 112 -15.02 -1.61 -11.98
CA PRO A 112 -14.48 -1.80 -13.32
C PRO A 112 -12.98 -2.10 -13.26
N TYR A 113 -12.52 -3.03 -14.11
CA TYR A 113 -11.12 -3.44 -14.12
C TYR A 113 -10.19 -2.28 -14.49
N GLN A 114 -9.13 -2.09 -13.71
CA GLN A 114 -8.08 -1.12 -13.97
C GLN A 114 -6.75 -1.83 -14.12
N LYS A 115 -6.12 -1.70 -15.29
CA LYS A 115 -4.84 -2.36 -15.56
C LYS A 115 -3.68 -1.76 -14.75
N GLN A 116 -3.70 -0.43 -14.61
CA GLN A 116 -2.69 0.34 -13.92
C GLN A 116 -3.39 1.28 -12.95
N ILE A 117 -3.06 1.12 -11.68
CA ILE A 117 -3.57 1.93 -10.58
C ILE A 117 -2.42 2.81 -10.11
N LYS A 118 -2.71 4.05 -9.75
CA LYS A 118 -1.71 4.93 -9.15
C LYS A 118 -2.11 5.22 -7.71
N ALA A 119 -1.23 4.90 -6.77
CA ALA A 119 -1.46 5.17 -5.37
C ALA A 119 -1.49 6.68 -5.10
N ARG A 120 -2.28 7.10 -4.12
CA ARG A 120 -2.18 8.46 -3.59
C ARG A 120 -0.98 8.50 -2.66
N VAL A 121 -0.06 9.42 -2.92
CA VAL A 121 1.15 9.61 -2.12
C VAL A 121 1.08 11.00 -1.49
N THR A 122 1.12 11.04 -0.17
CA THR A 122 1.05 12.27 0.62
C THR A 122 2.36 12.43 1.42
N PRO A 123 2.90 13.66 1.53
CA PRO A 123 4.01 13.95 2.43
C PRO A 123 3.70 13.49 3.86
N VAL A 124 4.73 13.05 4.59
CA VAL A 124 4.54 12.45 5.92
C VAL A 124 4.15 13.51 6.96
N GLU A 125 4.40 14.78 6.67
CA GLU A 125 4.04 15.95 7.47
C GLU A 125 2.53 16.12 7.61
N GLU A 126 1.75 15.57 6.68
CA GLU A 126 0.28 15.57 6.72
C GLU A 126 -0.29 14.33 7.42
N SER A 127 0.56 13.48 8.00
CA SER A 127 0.17 12.27 8.73
C SER A 127 0.19 12.47 10.26
N GLY A 128 -0.11 11.42 11.02
CA GLY A 128 0.05 11.42 12.49
C GLY A 128 1.48 11.20 13.00
N LEU A 129 2.47 10.93 12.13
CA LEU A 129 3.85 10.69 12.57
C LEU A 129 4.55 11.92 13.18
N PRO A 130 4.36 13.16 12.68
CA PRO A 130 4.93 14.34 13.33
C PRO A 130 4.49 14.49 14.78
N ASP A 131 3.20 14.26 15.07
CA ASP A 131 2.67 14.32 16.45
C ASP A 131 3.29 13.26 17.36
N LEU A 132 3.50 12.04 16.85
CA LEU A 132 4.20 10.98 17.58
C LEU A 132 5.62 11.42 17.95
N VAL A 133 6.37 11.94 16.99
CA VAL A 133 7.74 12.44 17.20
C VAL A 133 7.77 13.57 18.21
N LEU A 134 6.89 14.56 18.08
CA LEU A 134 6.77 15.68 19.01
C LEU A 134 6.48 15.20 20.44
N ASN A 135 5.57 14.25 20.60
CA ASN A 135 5.24 13.67 21.91
C ASN A 135 6.42 12.90 22.51
N ASN A 136 7.19 12.17 21.71
CA ASN A 136 8.37 11.45 22.16
C ASN A 136 9.48 12.38 22.66
N HIS A 137 9.73 13.48 21.95
CA HIS A 137 10.66 14.52 22.40
C HIS A 137 10.24 15.14 23.73
N ARG A 138 8.92 15.33 23.94
CA ARG A 138 8.38 15.84 25.21
C ARG A 138 8.53 14.86 26.37
N MET A 139 8.32 13.57 26.12
CA MET A 139 8.36 12.53 27.15
C MET A 139 9.79 12.11 27.52
N ASN A 140 10.77 12.28 26.62
CA ASN A 140 12.16 11.86 26.81
C ASN A 140 13.19 12.95 26.44
N PRO A 141 13.22 14.11 27.15
CA PRO A 141 14.10 15.23 26.81
C PRO A 141 15.61 14.88 26.85
N ALA A 142 16.01 13.82 27.58
CA ALA A 142 17.40 13.38 27.67
C ALA A 142 17.95 12.68 26.41
N LYS A 143 17.09 12.22 25.49
CA LYS A 143 17.51 11.64 24.19
C LYS A 143 17.66 12.71 23.09
N SER A 144 17.10 13.91 23.28
CA SER A 144 17.09 15.02 22.31
C SER A 144 18.47 15.73 22.17
N ILE A 145 19.46 15.42 23.02
CA ILE A 145 20.74 16.14 23.09
C ILE A 145 21.91 15.39 22.40
N LYS A 146 21.71 14.22 21.80
CA LYS A 146 22.79 13.52 21.07
C LYS A 146 22.66 13.65 19.55
N ARG A 147 23.18 14.79 19.08
CA ARG A 147 23.80 15.13 17.78
C ARG A 147 23.31 14.47 16.51
#